data_AF-A0A838DA13-F1
#
_entry.id   AF-A0A838DA13-F1
#
_cell.length_a   1.000
_cell.length_b   1.000
_cell.length_c   1.000
_cell.angle_alpha   90.00
_cell.angle_beta   90.00
_cell.angle_gamma   90.00
#
_symmetry.space_group_name_H-M   'P 1'
#
loop_
_entity.id
_entity.type
_entity.pdbx_description
1 polymer ?
#
loop_
_entity_poly.entity_id
_entity_poly.type
_entity_poly.pdbx_seq_one_letter_code
_entity_poly.pdbx_strand_id
1 'polypeptide(L)'
;MVDDSRLNEWFVPKFGPQKFRLFCGMLFLPYTGMCISFVVWGNLIADSIDFERLAILVLIYFVSLGIGAHVADNIGSRKIKPGGDFFNKRQSWIIILACLGFSYGLGLYYALSYAPLLIFIGIIEGFFLFAYNFELFKGMFHKNYWFA
;
A
#
# COMPACT_ATOMS: atom_id res chain seq x y z
N MET A 1 -20.19 8.52 19.37
CA MET A 1 -18.99 8.70 18.52
C MET A 1 -19.07 7.62 17.48
N VAL A 2 -19.23 7.98 16.21
CA VAL A 2 -19.13 6.99 15.13
C VAL A 2 -17.70 6.48 15.19
N ASP A 3 -17.53 5.17 15.34
CA ASP A 3 -16.22 4.56 15.34
C ASP A 3 -15.67 4.67 13.92
N ASP A 4 -14.84 5.68 13.67
CA ASP A 4 -14.12 5.92 12.40
C ASP A 4 -13.06 4.84 12.11
N SER A 5 -13.08 3.73 12.84
CA SER A 5 -12.26 2.56 12.53
C SER A 5 -12.74 1.88 11.25
N ARG A 6 -11.80 1.38 10.45
CA ARG A 6 -12.10 0.62 9.22
C ARG A 6 -12.84 -0.70 9.46
N LEU A 7 -13.24 -1.02 10.70
CA LEU A 7 -14.07 -2.20 11.00
C LEU A 7 -15.47 -2.12 10.40
N ASN A 8 -15.97 -0.91 10.13
CA ASN A 8 -17.32 -0.66 9.64
C ASN A 8 -17.40 -0.64 8.11
N GLU A 9 -16.27 -0.83 7.42
CA GLU A 9 -16.21 -0.87 5.97
C GLU A 9 -16.99 -2.07 5.40
N TRP A 10 -17.67 -1.85 4.27
CA TRP A 10 -18.59 -2.83 3.67
C TRP A 10 -17.91 -4.15 3.26
N PHE A 11 -16.62 -4.10 2.93
CA PHE A 11 -15.82 -5.25 2.50
C PHE A 11 -15.19 -6.01 3.68
N VAL A 12 -15.29 -5.51 4.91
CA VAL A 12 -14.72 -6.18 6.09
C VAL A 12 -15.60 -7.37 6.49
N PRO A 13 -15.02 -8.57 6.70
CA PRO A 13 -15.79 -9.73 7.14
C PRO A 13 -16.59 -9.46 8.41
N LYS A 14 -17.82 -9.96 8.46
CA LYS A 14 -18.68 -9.90 9.65
C LYS A 14 -18.44 -11.07 10.63
N PHE A 15 -17.51 -11.95 10.31
CA PHE A 15 -17.17 -13.14 11.09
C PHE A 15 -15.71 -13.11 11.56
N GLY A 16 -15.39 -14.00 12.50
CA GLY A 16 -14.04 -14.19 13.02
C GLY A 16 -13.62 -13.17 14.10
N PRO A 17 -12.39 -13.30 14.63
CA PRO A 17 -11.89 -12.45 15.70
C PRO A 17 -11.78 -10.98 15.26
N GLN A 18 -11.96 -10.04 16.20
CA GLN A 18 -11.83 -8.60 15.92
C GLN A 18 -10.49 -8.23 15.27
N LYS A 19 -9.39 -8.87 15.67
CA LYS A 19 -8.06 -8.63 15.09
C LYS A 19 -7.98 -9.00 13.59
N PHE A 20 -8.64 -10.08 13.19
CA PHE A 20 -8.72 -10.48 11.79
C PHE A 20 -9.52 -9.45 10.97
N ARG A 21 -10.66 -9.02 11.50
CA ARG A 21 -11.51 -8.00 10.84
C ARG A 21 -10.79 -6.66 10.70
N LEU A 22 -10.07 -6.22 11.74
CA LEU A 22 -9.22 -5.03 11.71
C LEU A 22 -8.13 -5.16 10.65
N PHE A 23 -7.46 -6.31 10.59
CA PHE A 23 -6.47 -6.58 9.56
C PHE A 23 -7.06 -6.47 8.15
N CYS A 24 -8.22 -7.08 7.88
CA CYS A 24 -8.91 -6.93 6.60
C CYS A 24 -9.27 -5.48 6.27
N GLY A 25 -9.76 -4.71 7.25
CA GLY A 25 -10.09 -3.30 7.08
C GLY A 25 -8.86 -2.45 6.77
N MET A 26 -7.75 -2.70 7.45
CA MET A 26 -6.48 -2.02 7.20
C MET A 26 -5.89 -2.35 5.84
N LEU A 27 -6.07 -3.57 5.30
CA LEU A 27 -5.60 -3.91 3.95
C LEU A 27 -6.30 -3.12 2.83
N PHE A 28 -7.45 -2.49 3.14
CA PHE A 28 -8.25 -1.71 2.19
C PHE A 28 -8.41 -2.42 0.84
N LEU A 29 -8.78 -3.71 0.90
CA LEU A 29 -8.69 -4.64 -0.22
C LEU A 29 -9.26 -4.12 -1.55
N PRO A 30 -10.39 -3.38 -1.59
CA PRO A 30 -10.87 -2.83 -2.86
C PRO A 30 -9.90 -1.83 -3.50
N TYR A 31 -9.30 -0.94 -2.72
CA TYR A 31 -8.33 0.05 -3.20
C TYR A 31 -7.01 -0.61 -3.60
N THR A 32 -6.48 -1.50 -2.74
CA THR A 32 -5.29 -2.29 -3.06
C THR A 32 -5.48 -3.12 -4.33
N GLY A 33 -6.64 -3.76 -4.47
CA GLY A 33 -7.01 -4.53 -5.66
C GLY A 33 -7.12 -3.66 -6.92
N MET A 34 -7.69 -2.45 -6.80
CA MET A 34 -7.73 -1.48 -7.90
C MET A 34 -6.32 -1.13 -8.38
N CYS A 35 -5.39 -0.78 -7.48
CA CYS A 35 -4.02 -0.46 -7.86
C CYS A 35 -3.29 -1.65 -8.50
N ILE A 36 -3.43 -2.85 -7.93
CA ILE A 36 -2.87 -4.09 -8.51
C ILE A 36 -3.44 -4.34 -9.92
N SER A 37 -4.72 -4.05 -10.13
CA SER A 37 -5.36 -4.24 -11.44
C SER A 37 -4.69 -3.43 -12.54
N PHE A 38 -4.18 -2.22 -12.25
CA PHE A 38 -3.48 -1.41 -13.25
C PHE A 38 -2.18 -2.07 -13.71
N VAL A 39 -1.47 -2.73 -12.80
CA VAL A 39 -0.23 -3.43 -13.13
C VAL A 39 -0.52 -4.70 -13.93
N VAL A 40 -1.59 -5.42 -13.56
CA VAL A 40 -2.09 -6.57 -14.36
C VAL A 40 -2.44 -6.12 -15.76
N TRP A 41 -3.20 -5.03 -15.91
CA TRP A 41 -3.54 -4.46 -17.22
C TRP A 41 -2.30 -4.05 -18.01
N GLY A 42 -1.32 -3.40 -17.38
CA GLY A 42 -0.06 -3.03 -18.01
C GLY A 42 0.70 -4.23 -18.58
N ASN A 43 0.70 -5.37 -17.87
CA ASN A 43 1.33 -6.60 -18.37
C ASN A 43 0.54 -7.26 -19.51
N LEU A 44 -0.80 -7.19 -19.48
CA LEU A 44 -1.66 -7.79 -20.50
C LEU A 44 -1.62 -7.05 -21.84
N ILE A 45 -1.35 -5.74 -21.84
CA ILE A 45 -1.24 -4.93 -23.06
C ILE A 45 0.21 -4.79 -23.58
N ALA A 46 1.18 -5.33 -22.85
CA ALA A 46 2.58 -5.33 -23.27
C ALA A 46 2.79 -6.27 -24.46
N ASP A 47 3.82 -6.00 -25.28
CA ASP A 47 4.16 -6.81 -26.46
C ASP A 47 4.42 -8.28 -26.14
N SER A 48 4.88 -8.56 -24.91
CA SER A 48 5.05 -9.91 -24.39
C SER A 48 4.57 -9.99 -22.95
N ILE A 49 3.82 -11.05 -22.65
CA ILE A 49 3.29 -11.31 -21.32
C ILE A 49 4.31 -12.13 -20.55
N ASP A 50 4.80 -11.60 -19.43
CA ASP A 50 5.66 -12.31 -18.50
C ASP A 50 4.92 -12.54 -17.17
N PHE A 51 4.53 -13.79 -16.92
CA PHE A 51 3.75 -14.13 -15.72
C PHE A 51 4.59 -14.10 -14.44
N GLU A 52 5.90 -14.35 -14.52
CA GLU A 52 6.79 -14.28 -13.37
C GLU A 52 6.92 -12.84 -12.90
N ARG A 53 7.24 -11.93 -13.83
CA ARG A 53 7.36 -10.50 -13.53
C ARG A 53 6.04 -9.91 -13.06
N LEU A 54 4.92 -10.33 -13.65
CA LEU A 54 3.60 -9.94 -13.18
C LEU A 54 3.36 -10.39 -11.73
N ALA A 55 3.62 -11.66 -11.40
CA ALA A 55 3.43 -12.16 -10.05
C ALA A 55 4.29 -11.37 -9.02
N ILE A 56 5.49 -11.00 -9.42
CA ILE A 56 6.41 -10.20 -8.59
C ILE A 56 5.91 -8.77 -8.41
N LEU A 57 5.43 -8.13 -9.47
CA LEU A 57 4.82 -6.81 -9.36
C LEU A 57 3.58 -6.82 -8.48
N VAL A 58 2.69 -7.82 -8.65
CA VAL A 58 1.52 -8.02 -7.78
C VAL A 58 1.94 -8.16 -6.33
N LEU A 59 2.97 -8.97 -6.05
CA LEU A 59 3.52 -9.15 -4.71
C LEU A 59 4.10 -7.86 -4.13
N ILE A 60 4.91 -7.13 -4.91
CA ILE A 60 5.50 -5.85 -4.53
C ILE A 60 4.40 -4.84 -4.20
N TYR A 61 3.38 -4.69 -5.03
CA TYR A 61 2.27 -3.77 -4.77
C TYR A 61 1.47 -4.19 -3.54
N PHE A 62 1.14 -5.48 -3.38
CA PHE A 62 0.43 -5.96 -2.20
C PHE A 62 1.20 -5.69 -0.91
N VAL A 63 2.51 -5.96 -0.89
CA VAL A 63 3.35 -5.76 0.30
C VAL A 63 3.59 -4.27 0.58
N SER A 64 3.97 -3.49 -0.43
CA SER A 64 4.30 -2.07 -0.25
C SER A 64 3.06 -1.21 -0.02
N LEU A 65 2.03 -1.31 -0.87
CA LEU A 65 0.81 -0.51 -0.78
C LEU A 65 -0.19 -1.14 0.20
N GLY A 66 -0.56 -2.40 -0.02
CA GLY A 66 -1.62 -3.07 0.73
C GLY A 66 -1.30 -3.29 2.21
N ILE A 67 -0.01 -3.38 2.56
CA ILE A 67 0.43 -3.51 3.96
C ILE A 67 1.21 -2.28 4.40
N GLY A 68 2.37 -2.01 3.77
CA GLY A 68 3.30 -0.98 4.22
C GLY A 68 2.69 0.42 4.28
N ALA A 69 2.10 0.88 3.17
CA ALA A 69 1.51 2.20 3.06
C ALA A 69 0.30 2.36 3.99
N HIS A 70 -0.57 1.36 4.11
CA HIS A 70 -1.71 1.43 5.01
C HIS A 70 -1.32 1.45 6.50
N VAL A 71 -0.25 0.75 6.87
CA VAL A 71 0.32 0.87 8.23
C VAL A 71 0.97 2.24 8.43
N ALA A 72 1.63 2.79 7.40
CA ALA A 72 2.15 4.16 7.44
C ALA A 72 1.03 5.19 7.62
N ASP A 73 -0.08 5.03 6.89
CA ASP A 73 -1.26 5.88 6.98
C ASP A 73 -1.81 5.89 8.41
N ASN A 74 -1.89 4.71 9.03
CA ASN A 74 -2.39 4.59 10.40
C ASN A 74 -1.58 5.38 11.45
N ILE A 75 -0.27 5.57 11.23
CA ILE A 75 0.57 6.33 12.16
C ILE A 75 0.88 7.76 11.70
N GLY A 76 0.66 8.06 10.42
CA GLY A 76 0.98 9.34 9.79
C GLY A 76 -0.22 10.28 9.63
N SER A 77 -1.43 9.73 9.47
CA SER A 77 -2.66 10.51 9.34
C SER A 77 -3.01 11.24 10.64
N ARG A 78 -3.35 12.53 10.51
CA ARG A 78 -3.51 13.44 11.66
C ARG A 78 -4.93 13.45 12.21
N LYS A 79 -5.92 13.25 11.33
CA LYS A 79 -7.34 13.36 11.68
C LYS A 79 -7.98 12.03 12.03
N ILE A 80 -7.73 11.01 11.22
CA ILE A 80 -8.35 9.69 11.33
C ILE A 80 -7.21 8.67 11.37
N LYS A 81 -7.28 7.73 12.31
CA LYS A 81 -6.36 6.59 12.39
C LYS A 81 -7.12 5.33 12.00
N PRO A 82 -7.04 4.89 10.74
CA PRO A 82 -7.94 3.85 10.19
C PRO A 82 -7.95 2.52 10.95
N GLY A 83 -6.81 2.14 11.55
CA GLY A 83 -6.62 0.95 12.35
C GLY A 83 -6.62 1.18 13.87
N GLY A 84 -6.84 2.42 14.33
CA GLY A 84 -6.76 2.77 15.75
C GLY A 84 -5.42 2.35 16.39
N ASP A 85 -5.50 1.79 17.59
CA ASP A 85 -4.35 1.31 18.37
C ASP A 85 -3.96 -0.15 18.09
N PHE A 86 -4.32 -0.69 16.92
CA PHE A 86 -4.03 -2.09 16.57
C PHE A 86 -2.52 -2.42 16.61
N PHE A 87 -1.69 -1.46 16.21
CA PHE A 87 -0.23 -1.53 16.31
C PHE A 87 0.30 -0.33 17.08
N ASN A 88 1.28 -0.56 17.94
CA ASN A 88 2.04 0.56 18.52
C ASN A 88 3.02 1.15 17.49
N LYS A 89 3.48 2.38 17.72
CA LYS A 89 4.36 3.11 16.80
C LYS A 89 5.63 2.34 16.40
N ARG A 90 6.23 1.58 17.33
CA ARG A 90 7.44 0.78 17.06
C ARG A 90 7.12 -0.39 16.13
N GLN A 91 6.03 -1.11 16.39
CA GLN A 91 5.55 -2.20 15.53
C GLN A 91 5.22 -1.69 14.13
N SER A 92 4.53 -0.56 14.02
CA SER A 92 4.19 0.04 12.73
C SER A 92 5.45 0.36 11.90
N TRP A 93 6.46 0.99 12.49
CA TRP A 93 7.72 1.27 11.78
C TRP A 93 8.47 0.01 11.37
N ILE A 94 8.49 -1.04 12.20
CA ILE A 94 9.08 -2.33 11.83
C ILE A 94 8.37 -2.90 10.60
N ILE A 95 7.04 -2.90 10.60
CA ILE A 95 6.24 -3.41 9.47
C ILE A 95 6.49 -2.57 8.21
N ILE A 96 6.46 -1.24 8.32
CA ILE A 96 6.72 -0.33 7.19
C ILE A 96 8.10 -0.59 6.60
N LEU A 97 9.15 -0.60 7.43
CA LEU A 97 10.52 -0.81 6.95
C LEU A 97 10.73 -2.22 6.38
N ALA A 98 10.10 -3.25 6.95
CA ALA A 98 10.18 -4.60 6.41
C ALA A 98 9.48 -4.70 5.03
N CYS A 99 8.28 -4.14 4.91
CA CYS A 99 7.52 -4.15 3.66
C CYS A 99 8.24 -3.35 2.56
N LEU A 100 8.73 -2.15 2.90
CA LEU A 100 9.47 -1.32 1.95
C LEU A 100 10.83 -1.92 1.61
N GLY A 101 11.57 -2.43 2.58
CA GLY A 101 12.86 -3.09 2.34
C GLY A 101 12.73 -4.29 1.41
N PHE A 102 11.72 -5.14 1.64
CA PHE A 102 11.41 -6.25 0.75
C PHE A 102 11.03 -5.76 -0.66
N SER A 103 10.09 -4.81 -0.74
CA SER A 103 9.53 -4.34 -2.01
C SER A 103 10.55 -3.58 -2.87
N TYR A 104 11.33 -2.66 -2.27
CA TYR A 104 12.39 -1.93 -2.95
C TYR A 104 13.58 -2.83 -3.28
N GLY A 105 13.94 -3.77 -2.41
CA GLY A 105 15.02 -4.71 -2.70
C GLY A 105 14.69 -5.59 -3.90
N LEU A 106 13.52 -6.22 -3.90
CA LEU A 106 13.05 -7.06 -5.00
C LEU A 106 12.80 -6.24 -6.27
N GLY A 107 12.13 -5.09 -6.15
CA GLY A 107 11.84 -4.20 -7.27
C GLY A 107 13.11 -3.65 -7.92
N LEU A 108 14.11 -3.24 -7.14
CA LEU A 108 15.39 -2.76 -7.66
C LEU A 108 16.15 -3.86 -8.39
N TYR A 109 16.15 -5.09 -7.85
CA TYR A 109 16.75 -6.24 -8.53
C TYR A 109 16.13 -6.46 -9.93
N TYR A 110 14.81 -6.56 -10.02
CA TYR A 110 14.13 -6.76 -11.32
C TYR A 110 14.27 -5.55 -12.25
N ALA A 111 14.24 -4.33 -11.71
CA ALA A 111 14.44 -3.12 -12.51
C ALA A 111 15.83 -3.10 -13.14
N LEU A 112 16.89 -3.38 -12.37
CA LEU A 112 18.26 -3.43 -12.90
C LEU A 112 18.46 -4.55 -13.92
N SER A 113 17.81 -5.69 -13.74
CA SER A 113 17.92 -6.84 -14.65
C SER A 113 17.12 -6.71 -15.94
N TYR A 114 15.96 -6.05 -15.91
CA TYR A 114 14.98 -6.13 -17.02
C TYR A 114 14.41 -4.79 -17.47
N ALA A 115 14.23 -3.83 -16.57
CA ALA A 115 13.56 -2.57 -16.90
C ALA A 115 14.07 -1.39 -16.05
N PRO A 116 15.27 -0.84 -16.33
CA PRO A 116 15.88 0.19 -15.49
C PRO A 116 15.04 1.47 -15.37
N LEU A 117 14.17 1.75 -16.34
CA LEU A 117 13.23 2.87 -16.28
C LEU A 117 12.25 2.77 -15.09
N LEU A 118 11.96 1.56 -14.60
CA LEU A 118 11.13 1.36 -13.41
C LEU A 118 11.77 1.91 -12.13
N ILE A 119 13.09 2.17 -12.11
CA ILE A 119 13.75 2.83 -10.98
C ILE A 119 13.18 4.23 -10.78
N PHE A 120 12.97 4.99 -11.86
CA PHE A 120 12.38 6.33 -11.78
C PHE A 120 10.95 6.27 -11.27
N ILE A 121 10.17 5.28 -11.73
CA ILE A 121 8.80 5.05 -11.25
C ILE A 121 8.81 4.74 -9.75
N GLY A 122 9.64 3.81 -9.29
CA GLY A 122 9.73 3.43 -7.88
C GLY A 122 10.19 4.57 -6.95
N ILE A 123 11.03 5.50 -7.44
CA ILE A 123 11.40 6.72 -6.69
C ILE A 123 10.18 7.63 -6.52
N ILE A 124 9.43 7.86 -7.61
CA ILE A 124 8.22 8.70 -7.60
C ILE A 124 7.15 8.08 -6.69
N GLU A 125 6.92 6.77 -6.80
CA GLU A 125 5.98 6.05 -5.93
C GLU A 125 6.39 6.14 -4.46
N GLY A 126 7.68 6.02 -4.16
CA GLY A 126 8.20 6.21 -2.81
C GLY A 126 7.93 7.58 -2.25
N PHE A 127 8.15 8.62 -3.07
CA PHE A 127 7.80 9.98 -2.71
C PHE A 127 6.31 10.08 -2.36
N PHE A 128 5.40 9.58 -3.20
CA PHE A 128 3.97 9.62 -2.93
C PHE A 128 3.56 8.80 -1.71
N LEU A 129 4.16 7.63 -1.48
CA LEU A 129 3.91 6.83 -0.29
C LEU A 129 4.19 7.63 0.97
N PHE A 130 5.33 8.31 1.08
CA PHE A 130 5.61 9.10 2.28
C PHE A 130 4.77 10.39 2.30
N ALA A 131 4.67 11.09 1.18
CA ALA A 131 3.97 12.36 1.10
C ALA A 131 2.47 12.26 1.42
N TYR A 132 1.83 11.19 0.95
CA TYR A 132 0.44 10.88 1.21
C TYR A 132 0.21 10.43 2.66
N ASN A 133 0.86 9.34 3.07
CA ASN A 133 0.51 8.63 4.31
C ASN A 133 0.94 9.40 5.58
N PHE A 134 1.94 10.28 5.48
CA PHE A 134 2.36 11.15 6.60
C PHE A 134 1.83 12.59 6.46
N GLU A 135 0.94 12.84 5.50
CA GLU A 135 0.41 14.17 5.18
C GLU A 135 1.50 15.24 5.06
N LEU A 136 2.63 14.90 4.43
CA LEU A 136 3.72 15.85 4.20
C LEU A 136 3.22 17.03 3.37
N PHE A 137 3.96 18.15 3.37
CA PHE A 137 3.56 19.37 2.65
C PHE A 137 2.15 19.86 3.05
N LYS A 138 1.83 19.76 4.35
CA LYS A 138 0.51 20.15 4.90
C LYS A 138 -0.67 19.37 4.27
N GLY A 139 -0.45 18.11 3.88
CA GLY A 139 -1.47 17.26 3.28
C GLY A 139 -1.82 17.62 1.84
N MET A 140 -0.92 18.29 1.10
CA MET A 140 -1.16 18.64 -0.31
C MET A 140 -1.47 17.42 -1.19
N PHE A 141 -0.80 16.30 -0.92
CA PHE A 141 -0.95 15.04 -1.65
C PHE A 141 -2.05 14.13 -1.07
N HIS A 142 -2.62 14.49 0.08
CA HIS A 142 -3.69 13.74 0.75
C HIS A 142 -5.05 14.37 0.41
N LYS A 143 -5.34 14.50 -0.89
CA LYS A 143 -6.56 15.10 -1.44
C LYS A 143 -7.04 14.28 -2.64
N ASN A 144 -8.35 14.23 -2.87
CA ASN A 144 -8.99 13.43 -3.94
C ASN A 144 -8.43 13.63 -5.36
N TYR A 145 -7.74 14.75 -5.61
CA TYR A 145 -7.02 14.98 -6.86
C TYR A 145 -5.91 13.93 -7.15
N TRP A 146 -5.29 13.38 -6.10
CA TRP A 146 -4.14 12.49 -6.20
C TRP A 146 -4.52 11.00 -6.13
N PHE A 147 -5.74 10.64 -6.56
CA PHE A 147 -6.32 9.30 -6.36
C PHE A 147 -6.41 8.91 -4.87
N ALA A 148 -6.74 9.89 -4.00
CA ALA A 148 -7.06 9.69 -2.59
C ALA A 148 -8.51 9.18 -2.40
#